data_AF-A0A6A5ER27-F1
#
_entry.id   AF-A0A6A5ER27-F1
#
_cell.length_a   1.000
_cell.length_b   1.000
_cell.length_c   1.000
_cell.angle_alpha   90.00
_cell.angle_beta   90.00
_cell.angle_gamma   90.00
#
_symmetry.space_group_name_H-M   'P 1'
#
loop_
_entity.id
_entity.type
_entity.pdbx_description
1 polymer ?
#
loop_
_entity_poly.entity_id
_entity_poly.type
_entity_poly.pdbx_seq_one_letter_code
_entity_poly.pdbx_strand_id
1 'polypeptide(L)'
;MMSEQGVEVPRTLASGPSSFIPAKEILKQGLDQDILIESFLSLGRVDHITMVMALHPAYLSCFMRTQHALLEMDGPLPRHWRHYIAVMGSMRGMRA
;
A
#
# COMPACT_ATOMS: atom_id res chain seq x y z
N MET A 1 -12.74 28.28 20.79
CA MET A 1 -11.54 28.05 19.96
C MET A 1 -11.00 26.68 20.30
N MET A 2 -11.28 25.69 19.47
CA MET A 2 -10.56 24.42 19.33
C MET A 2 -11.30 23.68 18.21
N SER A 3 -10.83 23.86 16.98
CA SER A 3 -11.34 23.13 15.83
C SER A 3 -11.01 21.66 16.05
N GLU A 4 -12.03 20.82 15.99
CA GLU A 4 -11.88 19.39 15.81
C GLU A 4 -11.37 19.19 14.39
N GLN A 5 -10.05 19.05 14.25
CA GLN A 5 -9.42 18.64 13.00
C GLN A 5 -9.91 17.23 12.68
N GLY A 6 -11.06 17.16 12.01
CA GLY A 6 -11.59 15.95 11.41
C GLY A 6 -10.54 15.40 10.46
N VAL A 7 -9.97 14.26 10.84
CA VAL A 7 -9.16 13.45 9.95
C VAL A 7 -10.05 13.10 8.75
N GLU A 8 -9.83 13.75 7.61
CA GLU A 8 -10.52 13.41 6.37
C GLU A 8 -10.09 11.99 5.98
N VAL A 9 -10.94 11.02 6.31
CA VAL A 9 -10.78 9.64 5.86
C VAL A 9 -10.77 9.68 4.33
N PRO A 10 -9.77 9.07 3.66
CA PRO A 10 -9.65 9.11 2.20
C PRO A 10 -10.96 8.70 1.52
N ARG A 11 -11.64 9.65 0.87
CA ARG A 11 -12.84 9.36 0.08
C ARG A 11 -12.44 8.59 -1.18
N THR A 12 -13.14 7.50 -1.46
CA THR A 12 -12.93 6.70 -2.66
C THR A 12 -13.13 7.59 -3.90
N LEU A 13 -12.05 7.83 -4.66
CA LEU A 13 -12.12 8.44 -5.98
C LEU A 13 -13.08 7.62 -6.86
N ALA A 14 -13.87 8.30 -7.70
CA ALA A 14 -14.82 7.66 -8.62
C ALA A 14 -14.16 6.67 -9.61
N SER A 15 -12.83 6.77 -9.75
CA SER A 15 -11.99 5.79 -10.42
C SER A 15 -11.42 4.83 -9.37
N GLY A 16 -11.50 3.52 -9.63
CA GLY A 16 -10.89 2.51 -8.78
C GLY A 16 -9.40 2.77 -8.53
N PRO A 17 -8.76 2.07 -7.58
CA PRO A 17 -7.39 2.34 -7.15
C PRO A 17 -6.34 2.22 -8.28
N SER A 18 -6.71 1.60 -9.42
CA SER A 18 -5.87 1.43 -10.60
C SER A 18 -6.70 1.59 -11.88
N SER A 19 -6.13 2.24 -12.90
CA SER A 19 -6.70 2.28 -14.25
C SER A 19 -6.63 0.93 -14.98
N PHE A 20 -5.83 -0.03 -14.47
CA PHE A 20 -5.60 -1.33 -15.09
C PHE A 20 -6.55 -2.42 -14.59
N ILE A 21 -7.30 -2.16 -13.51
CA ILE A 21 -8.23 -3.12 -12.93
C ILE A 21 -9.65 -2.63 -13.20
N PRO A 22 -10.43 -3.31 -14.07
CA PRO A 22 -11.81 -2.95 -14.33
C PRO A 22 -12.64 -2.93 -13.04
N ALA A 23 -13.51 -1.92 -12.87
CA ALA A 23 -14.30 -1.76 -11.65
C ALA A 23 -15.21 -2.97 -11.32
N LYS A 24 -15.56 -3.76 -12.34
CA LYS A 24 -16.32 -5.01 -12.21
C LYS A 24 -15.55 -6.16 -11.53
N GLU A 25 -14.22 -6.11 -11.54
CA GLU A 25 -13.32 -7.13 -10.97
C GLU A 25 -12.87 -6.76 -9.54
N ILE A 26 -13.10 -5.52 -9.13
CA ILE A 26 -12.89 -5.08 -7.75
C ILE A 26 -13.85 -5.87 -6.86
N LEU A 27 -13.28 -6.64 -5.92
CA LEU A 27 -14.06 -7.49 -5.02
C LEU A 27 -15.13 -6.68 -4.29
N LYS A 28 -16.37 -7.19 -4.34
CA LYS A 28 -17.50 -6.66 -3.55
C LYS A 28 -17.36 -6.94 -2.06
N GLN A 29 -16.47 -7.87 -1.71
CA GLN A 29 -16.14 -8.19 -0.33
C GLN A 29 -15.31 -7.04 0.21
N GLY A 30 -15.88 -6.30 1.16
CA GLY A 30 -15.33 -5.02 1.62
C GLY A 30 -13.85 -5.11 1.97
N LEU A 31 -13.13 -4.02 1.69
CA LEU A 31 -11.77 -3.82 2.13
C LEU A 31 -11.66 -4.07 3.64
N ASP A 32 -10.58 -4.72 4.06
CA ASP A 32 -10.23 -4.84 5.46
C ASP A 32 -9.84 -3.45 5.98
N GLN A 33 -10.82 -2.78 6.59
CA GLN A 33 -10.72 -1.39 7.01
C GLN A 33 -9.68 -1.22 8.10
N ASP A 34 -9.47 -2.24 8.94
CA ASP A 34 -8.58 -2.14 10.10
C ASP A 34 -7.12 -1.95 9.66
N ILE A 35 -6.67 -2.73 8.66
CA ILE A 35 -5.30 -2.63 8.11
C ILE A 35 -5.09 -1.28 7.38
N LEU A 36 -6.14 -0.78 6.72
CA LEU A 36 -6.08 0.51 6.03
C LEU A 36 -6.04 1.68 7.01
N ILE A 37 -6.79 1.60 8.10
CA ILE A 37 -6.77 2.57 9.19
C ILE A 37 -5.39 2.56 9.85
N GLU A 38 -4.82 1.39 10.14
CA GLU A 38 -3.47 1.28 10.70
C GLU A 38 -2.40 1.90 9.79
N SER A 39 -2.49 1.62 8.48
CA SER A 39 -1.60 2.21 7.48
C SER A 39 -1.75 3.73 7.42
N PHE A 40 -2.99 4.23 7.46
CA PHE A 40 -3.29 5.65 7.49
C PHE A 40 -2.78 6.32 8.78
N LEU A 41 -2.95 5.70 9.95
CA LEU A 41 -2.45 6.24 11.22
C LEU A 41 -0.92 6.28 11.26
N SER A 42 -0.25 5.30 10.64
CA SER A 42 1.21 5.21 10.63
C SER A 42 1.86 6.17 9.63
N LEU A 43 1.30 6.32 8.42
CA LEU A 43 1.89 7.10 7.32
C LEU A 43 1.16 8.41 7.02
N GLY A 44 0.02 8.68 7.64
CA GLY A 44 -0.87 9.81 7.33
C GLY A 44 -1.57 9.70 5.96
N ARG A 45 -1.30 8.64 5.20
CA ARG A 45 -1.83 8.38 3.87
C ARG A 45 -1.79 6.89 3.56
N VAL A 46 -2.68 6.44 2.68
CA VAL A 46 -2.65 5.09 2.12
C VAL A 46 -2.13 5.19 0.69
N ASP A 47 -1.08 4.45 0.35
CA ASP A 47 -0.55 4.41 -1.01
C ASP A 47 -1.44 3.59 -1.96
N HIS A 48 -1.35 3.88 -3.26
CA HIS A 48 -2.17 3.22 -4.28
C HIS A 48 -1.90 1.71 -4.37
N ILE A 49 -0.67 1.25 -4.12
CA ILE A 49 -0.34 -0.18 -4.19
C ILE A 49 -1.04 -0.90 -3.05
N THR A 50 -0.97 -0.37 -1.84
CA THR A 50 -1.70 -0.86 -0.65
C THR A 50 -3.19 -0.90 -0.89
N MET A 51 -3.79 0.13 -1.50
CA MET A 51 -5.22 0.12 -1.86
C MET A 51 -5.58 -1.02 -2.83
N VAL A 52 -4.72 -1.31 -3.81
CA VAL A 52 -4.95 -2.44 -4.74
C VAL A 52 -4.77 -3.77 -4.02
N MET A 53 -3.74 -3.92 -3.19
CA MET A 53 -3.52 -5.16 -2.44
C MET A 53 -4.62 -5.42 -1.42
N ALA A 54 -5.24 -4.36 -0.87
CA ALA A 54 -6.36 -4.44 0.07
C ALA A 54 -7.64 -5.05 -0.52
N LEU A 55 -7.73 -5.19 -1.85
CA LEU A 55 -8.78 -6.00 -2.48
C LEU A 55 -8.77 -7.44 -1.96
N HIS A 56 -7.58 -7.95 -1.58
CA HIS A 56 -7.41 -9.28 -1.01
C HIS A 56 -6.74 -9.17 0.38
N PRO A 57 -7.51 -9.06 1.48
CA PRO A 57 -6.97 -8.82 2.82
C PRO A 57 -5.88 -9.81 3.28
N ALA A 58 -6.09 -11.10 3.02
CA ALA A 58 -5.09 -12.13 3.35
C ALA A 58 -3.77 -11.94 2.59
N TYR A 59 -3.86 -11.47 1.34
CA TYR A 59 -2.69 -11.14 0.52
C TYR A 59 -2.02 -9.86 1.01
N LEU A 60 -2.78 -8.82 1.33
CA LEU A 60 -2.27 -7.56 1.88
C LEU A 60 -1.41 -7.80 3.13
N SER A 61 -1.91 -8.61 4.08
CA SER A 61 -1.17 -8.95 5.30
C SER A 61 0.15 -9.67 5.01
N CYS A 62 0.20 -10.52 3.97
CA CYS A 62 1.43 -11.17 3.54
C CYS A 62 2.40 -10.19 2.85
N PHE A 63 1.86 -9.33 1.98
CA PHE A 63 2.60 -8.30 1.27
C PHE A 63 3.28 -7.33 2.24
N MET A 64 2.54 -6.79 3.21
CA MET A 64 3.08 -5.85 4.21
C MET A 64 4.18 -6.47 5.06
N ARG A 65 3.97 -7.70 5.54
CA ARG A 65 5.01 -8.45 6.29
C ARG A 65 6.28 -8.64 5.46
N THR A 66 6.13 -9.00 4.20
CA THR A 66 7.27 -9.21 3.29
C THR A 66 8.00 -7.90 2.97
N GLN A 67 7.26 -6.82 2.69
CA GLN A 67 7.83 -5.50 2.41
C GLN A 67 8.63 -4.99 3.61
N HIS A 68 8.04 -5.05 4.81
CA HIS A 68 8.71 -4.66 6.05
C HIS A 68 9.97 -5.52 6.30
N ALA A 69 9.87 -6.84 6.09
CA ALA A 69 11.00 -7.76 6.22
C ALA A 69 12.17 -7.43 5.28
N LEU A 70 11.87 -7.06 4.04
CA LEU A 70 12.89 -6.81 3.02
C LEU A 70 13.52 -5.43 3.12
N LEU A 71 12.75 -4.41 3.50
CA LEU A 71 13.21 -3.01 3.41
C LEU A 71 13.61 -2.42 4.76
N GLU A 72 12.89 -2.77 5.83
CA GLU A 72 13.01 -2.09 7.13
C GLU A 72 13.61 -2.97 8.23
N MET A 73 13.30 -4.27 8.28
CA MET A 73 13.90 -5.16 9.29
C MET A 73 15.42 -5.28 9.14
N ASP A 74 16.12 -5.57 10.23
CA ASP A 74 17.56 -5.85 10.20
C ASP A 74 17.84 -7.09 9.36
N GLY A 75 18.86 -7.00 8.51
CA GLY A 75 19.21 -8.06 7.57
C GLY A 75 20.67 -7.98 7.13
N PRO A 76 21.12 -8.91 6.28
CA PRO A 76 22.54 -9.00 5.88
C PRO A 76 23.02 -7.81 5.05
N LEU A 77 22.10 -7.04 4.47
CA LEU A 77 22.39 -5.87 3.64
C LEU A 77 21.99 -4.58 4.36
N PRO A 78 22.82 -3.53 4.32
CA PRO A 78 22.45 -2.21 4.84
C PRO A 78 21.21 -1.63 4.16
N ARG A 79 20.38 -0.90 4.91
CA ARG A 79 19.09 -0.34 4.46
C ARG A 79 19.15 0.38 3.12
N HIS A 80 20.18 1.20 2.88
CA HIS A 80 20.33 1.97 1.64
C HIS A 80 20.56 1.08 0.41
N TRP A 81 21.34 0.00 0.54
CA TRP A 81 21.54 -0.98 -0.54
C TRP A 81 20.26 -1.72 -0.89
N ARG A 82 19.42 -2.04 0.11
CA ARG A 82 18.13 -2.71 -0.11
C ARG A 82 17.20 -1.86 -0.98
N HIS A 83 17.11 -0.58 -0.69
CA HIS A 83 16.33 0.38 -1.48
C HIS A 83 16.95 0.60 -2.87
N TYR A 84 18.27 0.68 -2.99
CA TYR A 84 18.94 0.80 -4.28
C TYR A 84 18.66 -0.41 -5.19
N ILE A 85 18.74 -1.62 -4.66
CA ILE A 85 18.41 -2.86 -5.40
C ILE A 85 16.94 -2.87 -5.81
N ALA A 86 16.02 -2.43 -4.93
CA ALA A 86 14.60 -2.35 -5.27
C ALA A 86 14.35 -1.42 -6.47
N VAL A 87 14.96 -0.22 -6.48
CA VAL A 87 14.86 0.72 -7.61
C VAL A 87 15.44 0.10 -8.88
N MET A 88 16.64 -0.49 -8.81
CA MET A 88 17.27 -1.16 -9.95
C MET A 88 16.42 -2.32 -10.48
N GLY A 89 15.78 -3.10 -9.61
CA GLY A 89 14.86 -4.16 -9.97
C GLY A 89 13.61 -3.65 -10.69
N SER A 90 13.00 -2.57 -10.19
CA SER A 90 11.83 -1.94 -10.80
C SER A 90 12.11 -1.42 -12.21
N MET A 91 13.29 -0.83 -12.45
CA MET A 91 13.67 -0.33 -13.78
C MET A 91 13.79 -1.43 -14.83
N ARG A 92 14.16 -2.66 -14.42
CA ARG A 92 14.30 -3.79 -15.37
C ARG A 92 12.96 -4.20 -15.99
N GLY A 93 11.86 -4.07 -15.25
CA GLY A 93 10.52 -4.40 -15.74
C GLY A 93 9.95 -3.36 -16.72
N MET A 94 10.55 -2.17 -16.81
CA MET A 94 10.05 -1.04 -17.60
C MET A 94 10.47 -1.10 -19.08
N ARG A 95 11.14 -2.18 -19.50
CA ARG A 95 11.67 -2.38 -20.87
C ARG A 95 10.83 -3.29 -21.77
N ALA A 96 9.60 -3.60 -21.39
CA ALA A 96 8.69 -4.44 -22.18
C ALA A 96 7.57 -3.61 -22.80
#